data_AF-A0A850SE83-F1
#
_entry.id   AF-A0A850SE83-F1
#
_cell.length_a   1.000
_cell.length_b   1.000
_cell.length_c   1.000
_cell.angle_alpha   90.00
_cell.angle_beta   90.00
_cell.angle_gamma   90.00
#
_symmetry.space_group_name_H-M   'P 1'
#
loop_
_entity.id
_entity.type
_entity.pdbx_description
1 polymer ?
#
loop_
_entity_poly.entity_id
_entity_poly.type
_entity_poly.pdbx_seq_one_letter_code
_entity_poly.pdbx_strand_id
1 'polypeptide(L)'
;MDTQAAEKIVAEQVDAVSKNPSLVRGNGCAACHVLFSLRDKMGISEADAAAMLSEVLLENKELDGRFIEMVESIHMKQRMAGVAFAIKTREAKDKYLDSQLKNALEELLSDTAGFGVEAAMRKLVLTHAALQVAQNLGVDYHAATEELYHYMRRHAESEGDLEKLVSSLLGRAKK
;
A
#
# COMPACT_ATOMS: atom_id res chain seq x y z
N MET A 1 -6.73 -12.37 -23.61
CA MET A 1 -5.28 -12.09 -23.43
C MET A 1 -4.58 -13.40 -23.13
N ASP A 2 -3.28 -13.53 -23.39
CA ASP A 2 -2.55 -14.80 -23.18
C ASP A 2 -2.12 -14.95 -21.71
N THR A 3 -3.00 -15.53 -20.90
CA THR A 3 -2.80 -15.73 -19.46
C THR A 3 -1.66 -16.71 -19.16
N GLN A 4 -1.38 -17.67 -20.05
CA GLN A 4 -0.28 -18.62 -19.86
C GLN A 4 1.09 -17.93 -20.03
N ALA A 5 1.21 -17.04 -21.01
CA ALA A 5 2.41 -16.23 -21.16
C ALA A 5 2.63 -15.31 -19.95
N ALA A 6 1.55 -14.69 -19.44
CA ALA A 6 1.60 -13.84 -18.26
C ALA A 6 2.03 -14.63 -17.01
N GLU A 7 1.44 -15.79 -16.76
CA GLU A 7 1.78 -16.67 -15.65
C GLU A 7 3.26 -17.07 -15.68
N LYS A 8 3.77 -17.46 -16.84
CA LYS A 8 5.19 -17.79 -17.01
C LYS A 8 6.09 -16.61 -16.66
N ILE A 9 5.75 -15.41 -17.14
CA ILE A 9 6.52 -14.20 -16.83
C ILE A 9 6.51 -13.94 -15.32
N VAL A 10 5.34 -13.96 -14.68
CA VAL A 10 5.20 -13.72 -13.25
C VAL A 10 6.01 -14.73 -12.44
N ALA A 11 5.89 -16.03 -12.75
CA ALA A 11 6.65 -17.09 -12.10
C ALA A 11 8.16 -16.90 -12.23
N GLU A 12 8.65 -16.61 -13.45
CA GLU A 12 10.07 -16.32 -13.70
C GLU A 12 10.58 -15.15 -12.87
N GLN A 13 9.80 -14.06 -12.77
CA GLN A 13 10.20 -12.89 -12.01
C GLN A 13 10.17 -13.13 -10.50
N VAL A 14 9.15 -13.83 -10.00
CA VAL A 14 9.08 -14.22 -8.58
C VAL A 14 10.28 -15.07 -8.19
N ASP A 15 10.64 -16.05 -9.01
CA ASP A 15 11.79 -16.92 -8.74
C ASP A 15 13.12 -16.17 -8.85
N ALA A 16 13.27 -15.28 -9.84
CA ALA A 16 14.48 -14.48 -10.02
C ALA A 16 14.71 -13.55 -8.81
N VAL A 17 13.67 -12.84 -8.38
CA VAL A 17 13.74 -11.90 -7.25
C VAL A 17 13.92 -12.63 -5.92
N SER A 18 13.25 -13.77 -5.72
CA SER A 18 13.42 -14.59 -4.52
C SER A 18 14.85 -15.13 -4.38
N LYS A 19 15.48 -15.53 -5.49
CA LYS A 19 16.88 -15.99 -5.51
C LYS A 19 17.87 -14.85 -5.37
N ASN A 20 17.58 -13.69 -5.95
CA ASN A 20 18.44 -12.52 -5.90
C ASN A 20 17.64 -11.24 -5.59
N PRO A 21 17.42 -10.94 -4.29
CA PRO A 21 16.67 -9.75 -3.88
C PRO A 21 17.28 -8.41 -4.33
N SER A 22 18.58 -8.38 -4.67
CA SER A 22 19.24 -7.17 -5.17
C SER A 22 18.72 -6.68 -6.52
N LEU A 23 17.94 -7.51 -7.23
CA LEU A 23 17.19 -7.11 -8.43
C LEU A 23 16.17 -6.00 -8.12
N VAL A 24 15.66 -5.95 -6.89
CA VAL A 24 14.84 -4.84 -6.39
C VAL A 24 15.78 -3.80 -5.78
N ARG A 25 16.06 -2.74 -6.55
CA ARG A 25 17.05 -1.71 -6.16
C ARG A 25 16.59 -0.91 -4.94
N GLY A 26 17.44 -0.81 -3.91
CA GLY A 26 17.23 0.05 -2.75
C GLY A 26 15.89 -0.18 -2.05
N ASN A 27 15.12 0.91 -1.89
CA ASN A 27 13.77 0.88 -1.31
C ASN A 27 12.66 0.52 -2.31
N GLY A 28 13.00 0.07 -3.54
CA GLY A 28 12.05 -0.25 -4.60
C GLY A 28 11.03 -1.32 -4.23
N CYS A 29 9.90 -1.41 -4.94
CA CYS A 29 8.85 -2.36 -4.58
C CYS A 29 9.01 -3.70 -5.32
N ALA A 30 9.02 -4.81 -4.58
CA ALA A 30 9.12 -6.15 -5.16
C ALA A 30 7.90 -6.50 -6.02
N ALA A 31 6.70 -6.11 -5.56
CA ALA A 31 5.48 -6.26 -6.35
C ALA A 31 5.51 -5.40 -7.63
N CYS A 32 5.96 -4.14 -7.53
CA CYS A 32 6.11 -3.27 -8.70
C CYS A 32 7.16 -3.80 -9.69
N HIS A 33 8.23 -4.44 -9.21
CA HIS A 33 9.22 -5.07 -10.08
C HIS A 33 8.58 -6.14 -10.96
N VAL A 34 7.78 -7.04 -10.37
CA VAL A 34 7.06 -8.08 -11.13
C VAL A 34 6.04 -7.46 -12.08
N LEU A 35 5.26 -6.47 -11.62
CA LEU A 35 4.28 -5.75 -12.42
C LEU A 35 4.91 -5.08 -13.66
N PHE A 36 6.01 -4.34 -13.47
CA PHE A 36 6.67 -3.65 -14.57
C PHE A 36 7.37 -4.61 -15.52
N SER A 37 7.96 -5.70 -15.02
CA SER A 37 8.47 -6.77 -15.89
C SER A 37 7.36 -7.42 -16.73
N LEU A 38 6.16 -7.62 -16.17
CA LEU A 38 4.99 -8.11 -16.90
C LEU A 38 4.55 -7.12 -17.97
N ARG A 39 4.37 -5.84 -17.60
CA ARG A 39 4.04 -4.74 -18.50
C ARG A 39 5.00 -4.68 -19.68
N ASP A 40 6.31 -4.67 -19.40
CA ASP A 40 7.36 -4.47 -20.40
C ASP A 40 7.47 -5.68 -21.35
N LYS A 41 7.39 -6.90 -20.82
CA LYS A 41 7.46 -8.13 -21.63
C LYS A 41 6.21 -8.35 -22.49
N MET A 42 5.04 -7.88 -22.04
CA MET A 42 3.78 -8.03 -22.77
C MET A 42 3.41 -6.82 -23.64
N GLY A 43 4.11 -5.69 -23.49
CA GLY A 43 3.84 -4.47 -24.25
C GLY A 43 2.46 -3.86 -23.96
N ILE A 44 1.97 -4.00 -22.72
CA ILE A 44 0.63 -3.55 -22.29
C ILE A 44 0.72 -2.34 -21.36
N SER A 45 -0.42 -1.72 -21.02
CA SER A 45 -0.45 -0.63 -20.05
C SER A 45 -0.19 -1.13 -18.63
N GLU A 46 0.16 -0.23 -17.71
CA GLU A 46 0.31 -0.58 -16.28
C GLU A 46 -1.00 -1.07 -15.66
N ALA A 47 -2.13 -0.45 -16.03
CA ALA A 47 -3.45 -0.86 -15.56
C ALA A 47 -3.81 -2.28 -16.03
N ASP A 48 -3.56 -2.59 -17.30
CA ASP A 48 -3.79 -3.91 -17.86
C ASP A 48 -2.86 -4.96 -17.24
N ALA A 49 -1.58 -4.60 -17.02
CA ALA A 49 -0.63 -5.47 -16.34
C ALA A 49 -1.04 -5.73 -14.88
N ALA A 50 -1.61 -4.74 -14.18
CA ALA A 50 -2.08 -4.90 -12.81
C ALA A 50 -3.30 -5.82 -12.74
N ALA A 51 -4.26 -5.63 -13.66
CA ALA A 51 -5.43 -6.50 -13.78
C ALA A 51 -5.01 -7.95 -14.08
N MET A 52 -4.09 -8.13 -15.03
CA MET A 52 -3.59 -9.44 -15.42
C MET A 52 -2.76 -10.12 -14.33
N LEU A 53 -1.88 -9.38 -13.64
CA LEU A 53 -1.15 -9.92 -12.49
C LEU A 53 -2.13 -10.41 -11.42
N SER A 54 -3.19 -9.64 -11.15
CA SER A 54 -4.23 -10.05 -10.20
C SER A 54 -4.96 -11.32 -10.65
N GLU A 55 -5.28 -11.46 -11.93
CA GLU A 55 -5.93 -12.64 -12.50
C GLU A 55 -5.03 -13.89 -12.35
N VAL A 56 -3.76 -13.79 -12.75
CA VAL A 56 -2.77 -14.87 -12.64
C VAL A 56 -2.61 -15.37 -11.20
N LEU A 57 -2.44 -14.45 -10.24
CA LEU A 57 -2.28 -14.81 -8.83
C LEU A 57 -3.58 -15.35 -8.22
N LEU A 58 -4.74 -14.88 -8.70
CA LEU A 58 -6.02 -15.41 -8.26
C LEU A 58 -6.20 -16.88 -8.68
N GLU A 59 -5.83 -17.20 -9.91
CA GLU A 59 -5.99 -18.54 -10.52
C GLU A 59 -4.92 -19.54 -10.06
N ASN A 60 -3.68 -19.11 -9.88
CA ASN A 60 -2.58 -19.98 -9.43
C ASN A 60 -2.20 -19.69 -7.96
N LYS A 61 -2.78 -20.47 -7.03
CA LYS A 61 -2.55 -20.34 -5.58
C LYS A 61 -1.13 -20.64 -5.12
N GLU A 62 -0.41 -21.51 -5.82
CA GLU A 62 0.99 -21.80 -5.49
C GLU A 62 1.88 -20.60 -5.84
N LEU A 63 1.66 -20.01 -7.02
CA LEU A 63 2.37 -18.81 -7.44
C LEU A 63 2.03 -17.59 -6.56
N ASP A 64 0.75 -17.44 -6.16
CA ASP A 64 0.31 -16.44 -5.19
C ASP A 64 1.05 -16.55 -3.86
N GLY A 65 1.15 -17.76 -3.30
CA GLY A 65 1.91 -18.02 -2.09
C GLY A 65 3.38 -17.58 -2.22
N ARG A 66 4.06 -17.98 -3.30
CA ARG A 66 5.45 -17.57 -3.57
C ARG A 66 5.59 -16.06 -3.76
N PHE A 67 4.65 -15.42 -4.44
CA PHE A 67 4.63 -13.98 -4.65
C PHE A 67 4.51 -13.23 -3.32
N ILE A 68 3.59 -13.64 -2.45
CA ILE A 68 3.40 -13.08 -1.10
C ILE A 68 4.68 -13.25 -0.27
N GLU A 69 5.27 -14.44 -0.25
CA GLU A 69 6.51 -14.71 0.50
C GLU A 69 7.68 -13.85 0.02
N MET A 70 7.83 -13.68 -1.29
CA MET A 70 8.84 -12.81 -1.88
C MET A 70 8.64 -11.36 -1.43
N VAL A 71 7.41 -10.84 -1.52
CA VAL A 71 7.06 -9.48 -1.08
C VAL A 71 7.38 -9.32 0.41
N GLU A 72 6.94 -10.22 1.27
CA GLU A 72 7.21 -10.15 2.71
C GLU A 72 8.70 -10.24 3.03
N SER A 73 9.45 -11.11 2.34
CA SER A 73 10.89 -11.25 2.53
C SER A 73 11.63 -9.94 2.26
N ILE A 74 11.31 -9.28 1.14
CA ILE A 74 11.98 -8.04 0.74
C ILE A 74 11.49 -6.86 1.57
N HIS A 75 10.18 -6.69 1.68
CA HIS A 75 9.60 -5.49 2.29
C HIS A 75 9.68 -5.50 3.81
N MET A 76 9.59 -6.67 4.44
CA MET A 76 9.52 -6.75 5.90
C MET A 76 10.80 -7.30 6.52
N LYS A 77 11.33 -8.41 6.00
CA LYS A 77 12.48 -9.07 6.63
C LYS A 77 13.79 -8.34 6.31
N GLN A 78 14.11 -8.15 5.04
CA GLN A 78 15.39 -7.55 4.62
C GLN A 78 15.52 -6.07 5.02
N ARG A 79 14.41 -5.34 5.05
CA ARG A 79 14.36 -3.93 5.47
C ARG A 79 14.18 -3.74 6.97
N MET A 80 14.10 -4.85 7.71
CA MET A 80 13.83 -4.85 9.15
C MET A 80 12.54 -4.10 9.54
N ALA A 81 11.56 -4.03 8.64
CA ALA A 81 10.27 -3.38 8.85
C ALA A 81 9.21 -4.41 9.24
N GLY A 82 8.57 -4.29 10.40
CA GLY A 82 7.52 -5.23 10.79
C GLY A 82 7.99 -6.69 10.93
N VAL A 83 9.26 -6.92 11.28
CA VAL A 83 9.85 -8.28 11.43
C VAL A 83 9.02 -9.17 12.35
N ALA A 84 8.52 -8.61 13.46
CA ALA A 84 7.65 -9.32 14.41
C ALA A 84 6.31 -9.77 13.80
N PHE A 85 5.82 -9.07 12.78
CA PHE A 85 4.66 -9.48 11.99
C PHE A 85 5.06 -10.52 10.93
N ALA A 86 6.18 -10.32 10.26
CA ALA A 86 6.65 -11.19 9.18
C ALA A 86 6.93 -12.64 9.60
N ILE A 87 7.32 -12.87 10.86
CA ILE A 87 7.59 -14.22 11.40
C ILE A 87 6.33 -14.99 11.83
N LYS A 88 5.14 -14.35 11.82
CA LYS A 88 3.88 -15.01 12.19
C LYS A 88 3.43 -15.99 11.10
N THR A 89 2.65 -17.00 11.50
CA THR A 89 1.91 -17.85 10.55
C THR A 89 0.90 -17.01 9.76
N ARG A 90 0.50 -17.47 8.57
CA ARG A 90 -0.51 -16.77 7.76
C ARG A 90 -1.80 -16.53 8.53
N GLU A 91 -2.30 -17.55 9.22
CA GLU A 91 -3.50 -17.45 10.07
C GLU A 91 -3.35 -16.38 11.17
N ALA A 92 -2.18 -16.31 11.82
CA ALA A 92 -1.94 -15.29 12.85
C ALA A 92 -1.79 -13.88 12.27
N LYS A 93 -1.25 -13.74 11.05
CA LYS A 93 -1.23 -12.47 10.31
C LYS A 93 -2.65 -12.02 9.98
N ASP A 94 -3.47 -12.92 9.44
CA ASP A 94 -4.85 -12.60 9.04
C ASP A 94 -5.70 -12.18 10.26
N LYS A 95 -5.59 -12.88 11.40
CA LYS A 95 -6.24 -12.48 12.65
C LYS A 95 -5.78 -11.10 13.14
N TYR A 96 -4.48 -10.83 13.05
CA TYR A 96 -3.94 -9.54 13.46
C TYR A 96 -4.44 -8.41 12.53
N LEU A 97 -4.44 -8.63 11.22
CA LEU A 97 -4.95 -7.67 10.23
C LEU A 97 -6.45 -7.42 10.41
N ASP A 98 -7.26 -8.46 10.65
CA ASP A 98 -8.69 -8.32 10.93
C ASP A 98 -8.94 -7.45 12.17
N SER A 99 -8.18 -7.67 13.25
CA SER A 99 -8.28 -6.83 14.45
C SER A 99 -7.88 -5.38 14.18
N GLN A 100 -6.78 -5.13 13.45
CA GLN A 100 -6.36 -3.76 13.12
C GLN A 100 -7.37 -3.06 12.22
N LEU A 101 -7.94 -3.76 11.24
CA LEU A 101 -8.97 -3.24 10.36
C LEU A 101 -10.22 -2.85 11.14
N LYS A 102 -10.71 -3.74 12.02
CA LYS A 102 -11.88 -3.46 12.86
C LYS A 102 -11.66 -2.24 13.75
N ASN A 103 -10.51 -2.16 14.42
CA ASN A 103 -10.18 -1.01 15.25
C ASN A 103 -10.18 0.30 14.44
N ALA A 104 -9.56 0.31 13.26
CA ALA A 104 -9.52 1.50 12.41
C ALA A 104 -10.93 1.93 11.94
N LEU A 105 -11.79 0.98 11.59
CA LEU A 105 -13.18 1.25 11.20
C LEU A 105 -14.01 1.77 12.38
N GLU A 106 -13.88 1.14 13.56
CA GLU A 106 -14.55 1.57 14.79
C GLU A 106 -14.12 2.97 15.22
N GLU A 107 -12.83 3.30 15.07
CA GLU A 107 -12.31 4.63 15.35
C GLU A 107 -12.91 5.68 14.41
N LEU A 108 -12.97 5.42 13.10
CA LEU A 108 -13.60 6.33 12.14
C LEU A 108 -15.11 6.51 12.40
N LEU A 109 -15.80 5.43 12.79
CA LEU A 109 -17.21 5.50 13.18
C LEU A 109 -17.40 6.32 14.46
N SER A 110 -16.54 6.11 15.46
CA SER A 110 -16.57 6.86 16.72
C SER A 110 -16.28 8.34 16.48
N ASP A 111 -15.25 8.67 15.69
CA ASP A 111 -14.91 10.04 15.32
C ASP A 111 -16.07 10.72 14.58
N THR A 112 -16.70 10.00 13.66
CA THR A 112 -17.87 10.52 12.92
C THR A 112 -19.04 10.80 13.86
N ALA A 113 -19.31 9.91 14.82
CA ALA A 113 -20.40 10.06 15.77
C ALA A 113 -20.13 11.17 16.81
N GLY A 114 -18.89 11.32 17.27
CA GLY A 114 -18.50 12.26 18.32
C GLY A 114 -18.15 13.66 17.81
N PHE A 115 -17.50 13.76 16.66
CA PHE A 115 -16.94 15.01 16.11
C PHE A 115 -17.49 15.38 14.73
N GLY A 116 -18.34 14.52 14.15
CA GLY A 116 -18.95 14.74 12.84
C GLY A 116 -18.11 14.24 11.68
N VAL A 117 -18.76 14.12 10.51
CA VAL A 117 -18.17 13.59 9.27
C VAL A 117 -16.97 14.42 8.80
N GLU A 118 -16.96 15.73 9.09
CA GLU A 118 -15.87 16.63 8.70
C GLU A 118 -14.55 16.28 9.39
N ALA A 119 -14.58 16.02 10.70
CA ALA A 119 -13.40 15.62 11.46
C ALA A 119 -12.85 14.28 10.96
N ALA A 120 -13.72 13.29 10.72
CA ALA A 120 -13.33 12.00 10.16
C ALA A 120 -12.71 12.14 8.76
N MET A 121 -13.30 12.98 7.90
CA MET A 121 -12.77 13.23 6.56
C MET A 121 -11.40 13.92 6.60
N ARG A 122 -11.23 14.91 7.49
CA ARG A 122 -9.95 15.58 7.71
C ARG A 122 -8.87 14.59 8.11
N LYS A 123 -9.17 13.68 9.05
CA LYS A 123 -8.25 12.61 9.48
C LYS A 123 -7.83 11.71 8.32
N LEU A 124 -8.77 11.29 7.49
CA LEU A 124 -8.50 10.47 6.30
C LEU A 124 -7.59 11.19 5.30
N VAL A 125 -7.84 12.47 5.02
CA VAL A 125 -7.00 13.27 4.11
C VAL A 125 -5.58 13.43 4.67
N LEU A 126 -5.45 13.76 5.96
CA LEU A 126 -4.13 13.89 6.61
C LEU A 126 -3.36 12.57 6.65
N THR A 127 -4.05 11.46 6.91
CA THR A 127 -3.47 10.10 6.89
C THR A 127 -2.94 9.75 5.49
N HIS A 128 -3.71 10.08 4.45
CA HIS A 128 -3.27 9.90 3.07
C HIS A 128 -2.07 10.78 2.72
N ALA A 129 -2.08 12.05 3.12
CA ALA A 129 -0.96 12.96 2.91
C ALA A 129 0.32 12.47 3.63
N ALA A 130 0.22 12.05 4.89
CA ALA A 130 1.34 11.48 5.64
C ALA A 130 1.88 10.21 4.98
N LEU A 131 1.01 9.35 4.44
CA LEU A 131 1.43 8.17 3.68
C LEU A 131 2.21 8.56 2.41
N GLN A 132 1.74 9.57 1.67
CA GLN A 132 2.45 10.08 0.50
C GLN A 132 3.84 10.64 0.87
N VAL A 133 3.92 11.40 1.98
CA VAL A 133 5.20 11.91 2.50
C VAL A 133 6.14 10.76 2.87
N ALA A 134 5.65 9.74 3.59
CA ALA A 134 6.41 8.57 3.97
C ALA A 134 7.00 7.85 2.74
N GLN A 135 6.16 7.60 1.74
CA GLN A 135 6.55 6.92 0.50
C GLN A 135 7.57 7.72 -0.30
N ASN A 136 7.36 9.03 -0.45
CA ASN A 136 8.20 9.88 -1.30
C ASN A 136 9.55 10.21 -0.65
N LEU A 137 9.58 10.36 0.68
CA LEU A 137 10.82 10.63 1.42
C LEU A 137 11.56 9.36 1.86
N GLY A 138 10.90 8.20 1.79
CA GLY A 138 11.47 6.93 2.24
C GLY A 138 11.63 6.86 3.76
N VAL A 139 10.76 7.54 4.51
CA VAL A 139 10.70 7.50 5.99
C VAL A 139 9.52 6.65 6.44
N ASP A 140 9.52 6.22 7.71
CA ASP A 140 8.35 5.51 8.24
C ASP A 140 7.14 6.44 8.38
N TYR A 141 5.96 5.84 8.48
CA TYR A 141 4.69 6.57 8.54
C TYR A 141 4.57 7.47 9.77
N HIS A 142 5.18 7.09 10.89
CA HIS A 142 5.14 7.90 12.11
C HIS A 142 5.98 9.17 11.92
N ALA A 143 7.22 9.03 11.46
CA ALA A 143 8.09 10.17 11.14
C ALA A 143 7.44 11.10 10.11
N ALA A 144 6.81 10.56 9.07
CA ALA A 144 6.09 11.38 8.07
C ALA A 144 4.90 12.14 8.67
N THR A 145 4.18 11.54 9.62
CA THR A 145 3.07 12.20 10.32
C THR A 145 3.56 13.37 11.16
N GLU A 146 4.68 13.19 11.88
CA GLU A 146 5.30 14.23 12.71
C GLU A 146 5.84 15.39 11.85
N GLU A 147 6.56 15.08 10.77
CA GLU A 147 7.08 16.09 9.84
C GLU A 147 5.95 16.87 9.16
N LEU A 148 4.89 16.19 8.74
CA LEU A 148 3.71 16.86 8.18
C LEU A 148 3.05 17.79 9.21
N TYR A 149 2.92 17.34 10.46
CA TYR A 149 2.40 18.17 11.55
C TYR A 149 3.26 19.41 11.81
N HIS A 150 4.59 19.23 11.89
CA HIS A 150 5.53 20.34 12.07
C HIS A 150 5.49 21.33 10.91
N TYR A 151 5.40 20.83 9.67
CA TYR A 151 5.24 21.65 8.49
C TYR A 151 3.95 22.48 8.55
N MET A 152 2.81 21.84 8.76
CA MET A 152 1.51 22.52 8.75
C MET A 152 1.38 23.57 9.86
N ARG A 153 1.95 23.33 11.04
CA ARG A 153 1.98 24.33 12.12
C ARG A 153 2.70 25.63 11.76
N ARG A 154 3.65 25.58 10.82
CA ARG A 154 4.43 26.74 10.38
C ARG A 154 3.86 27.42 9.15
N HIS A 155 2.89 26.79 8.49
CA HIS A 155 2.32 27.20 7.20
C HIS A 155 0.80 27.23 7.33
N ALA A 156 0.27 28.30 7.93
CA ALA A 156 -1.16 28.43 8.25
C ALA A 156 -2.07 28.28 7.01
N GLU A 157 -1.57 28.57 5.81
CA GLU A 157 -2.26 28.36 4.55
C GLU A 157 -2.63 26.89 4.29
N SER A 158 -1.82 25.95 4.78
CA SER A 158 -2.05 24.52 4.58
C SER A 158 -3.31 24.01 5.30
N GLU A 159 -3.70 24.66 6.39
CA GLU A 159 -4.98 24.42 7.06
C GLU A 159 -6.15 24.81 6.17
N GLY A 160 -6.09 26.01 5.56
CA GLY A 160 -7.13 26.49 4.66
C GLY A 160 -7.28 25.64 3.40
N ASP A 161 -6.18 25.08 2.89
CA ASP A 161 -6.23 24.18 1.73
C ASP A 161 -6.81 22.80 2.09
N LEU A 162 -6.51 22.30 3.29
CA LEU A 162 -7.14 21.10 3.84
C LEU A 162 -8.65 21.28 4.00
N GLU A 163 -9.09 22.38 4.60
CA GLU A 163 -10.51 22.70 4.79
C GLU A 163 -11.27 22.80 3.45
N LYS A 164 -10.67 23.47 2.45
CA LYS A 164 -11.24 23.55 1.09
C LYS A 164 -11.41 22.17 0.46
N LEU A 165 -10.40 21.31 0.56
CA LEU A 165 -10.45 19.95 0.01
C LEU A 165 -11.52 19.12 0.70
N VAL A 166 -11.55 19.10 2.04
CA VAL A 166 -12.54 18.37 2.83
C VAL A 166 -13.96 18.83 2.49
N SER A 167 -14.18 20.14 2.46
CA SER A 167 -15.48 20.73 2.09
C SER A 167 -15.92 20.34 0.68
N SER A 168 -14.99 20.32 -0.28
CA SER A 168 -15.27 19.90 -1.66
C SER A 168 -15.69 18.43 -1.74
N LEU A 169 -14.98 17.55 -1.04
CA LEU A 169 -15.28 16.11 -1.00
C LEU A 169 -16.66 15.85 -0.39
N LEU A 170 -16.96 16.47 0.74
CA LEU A 170 -18.26 16.33 1.43
C LEU A 170 -19.41 16.93 0.62
N GLY A 171 -19.17 18.05 -0.07
CA GLY A 171 -20.16 18.68 -0.96
C GLY A 171 -20.52 17.81 -2.17
N ARG A 172 -19.56 17.02 -2.69
CA ARG A 172 -19.80 16.07 -3.79
C ARG A 172 -20.52 14.80 -3.35
N ALA A 173 -20.29 14.34 -2.12
CA ALA A 173 -20.96 13.15 -1.58
C ALA A 173 -22.47 13.33 -1.32
N LYS A 174 -22.96 14.58 -1.28
CA LYS A 174 -24.37 14.92 -1.07
C LYS A 174 -25.18 15.06 -2.38
N LYS A 175 -24.55 14.86 -3.54
CA LYS A 175 -25.21 14.84 -4.86
C LYS A 175 -25.40 13.40 -5.33
#